data_AF-A0A7C8KRC6-F1
#
_entry.id   AF-A0A7C8KRC6-F1
#
_cell.length_a   1.000
_cell.length_b   1.000
_cell.length_c   1.000
_cell.angle_alpha   90.00
_cell.angle_beta   90.00
_cell.angle_gamma   90.00
#
_symmetry.space_group_name_H-M   'P 1'
#
loop_
_entity.id
_entity.type
_entity.pdbx_description
1 polymer ?
#
loop_
_entity_poly.entity_id
_entity_poly.type
_entity_poly.pdbx_seq_one_letter_code
_entity_poly.pdbx_strand_id
1 'polypeptide(L)'
;MEAFIHADHYHFIQEQGRSIVQAKVQSTDKGVVQAVREMALEKIANKLSDLNDEQKQLLIDMKLIEDKEGLESFLGKLKPYVIPFPAVSEKTVEKAFPKVKKLKQPDLEDYDLQETVYLRWEDLGTNRTYMLIPKQGKLVGVSGFLETSVHKGICTICGGLSEVSLFTVEKKGRIRGTYSKKGNYICKDESACNHNIKDIDKLHAFLDNLQ
;
A
#
# COMPACT_ATOMS: atom_id res chain seq x y z
N MET A 1 22.52 3.01 9.61
CA MET A 1 21.15 3.26 10.09
C MET A 1 20.29 2.08 9.68
N GLU A 2 19.42 1.59 10.57
CA GLU A 2 18.47 0.52 10.23
C GLU A 2 17.29 1.07 9.40
N ALA A 3 16.57 0.18 8.72
CA ALA A 3 15.37 0.56 7.98
C ALA A 3 14.27 1.03 8.95
N PHE A 4 13.60 2.13 8.60
CA PHE A 4 12.61 2.80 9.46
C PHE A 4 11.38 3.31 8.70
N ILE A 5 11.41 3.26 7.37
CA ILE A 5 10.35 3.78 6.50
C ILE A 5 9.42 2.63 6.14
N HIS A 6 8.12 2.77 6.38
CA HIS A 6 7.14 1.82 5.88
C HIS A 6 6.87 2.05 4.38
N ALA A 7 6.50 1.00 3.64
CA ALA A 7 6.25 1.08 2.20
C ALA A 7 5.22 2.17 1.83
N ASP A 8 4.16 2.35 2.62
CA ASP A 8 3.16 3.39 2.39
C ASP A 8 3.71 4.81 2.63
N HIS A 9 4.61 4.98 3.62
CA HIS A 9 5.35 6.23 3.80
C HIS A 9 6.29 6.51 2.62
N TYR A 10 6.96 5.48 2.10
CA TYR A 10 7.80 5.60 0.91
C TYR A 10 6.99 6.04 -0.33
N HIS A 11 5.82 5.43 -0.57
CA HIS A 11 4.92 5.86 -1.66
C HIS A 11 4.40 7.29 -1.46
N PHE A 12 4.14 7.69 -0.21
CA PHE A 12 3.74 9.06 0.11
C PHE A 12 4.85 10.06 -0.22
N ILE A 13 6.09 9.76 0.18
CA ILE A 13 7.29 10.57 -0.14
C ILE A 13 7.47 10.65 -1.66
N GLN A 14 7.32 9.54 -2.38
CA GLN A 14 7.37 9.50 -3.84
C GLN A 14 6.29 10.41 -4.48
N GLU A 15 5.07 10.43 -3.96
CA GLU A 15 4.02 11.35 -4.42
C GLU A 15 4.40 12.82 -4.21
N GLN A 16 4.93 13.15 -3.04
CA GLN A 16 5.35 14.53 -2.77
C GLN A 16 6.48 14.96 -3.72
N GLY A 17 7.46 14.09 -3.97
CA GLY A 17 8.51 14.31 -4.95
C GLY A 17 7.97 14.49 -6.38
N ARG A 18 7.01 13.65 -6.81
CA ARG A 18 6.33 13.80 -8.12
C ARG A 18 5.62 15.14 -8.23
N SER A 19 5.01 15.62 -7.14
CA SER A 19 4.32 16.92 -7.11
C SER A 19 5.29 18.09 -7.34
N ILE A 20 6.50 18.03 -6.77
CA ILE A 20 7.57 19.02 -6.99
C ILE A 20 7.97 19.04 -8.47
N VAL A 21 8.24 17.86 -9.04
CA VAL A 21 8.63 17.74 -10.46
C VAL A 21 7.52 18.25 -11.38
N GLN A 22 6.26 17.91 -11.08
CA GLN A 22 5.11 18.35 -11.87
C GLN A 22 4.94 19.87 -11.83
N ALA A 23 5.13 20.49 -10.66
CA ALA A 23 5.05 21.95 -10.52
C ALA A 23 6.08 22.67 -11.40
N LYS A 24 7.30 22.14 -11.50
CA LYS A 24 8.34 22.68 -12.40
C LYS A 24 8.00 22.55 -13.88
N VAL A 25 7.31 21.48 -14.26
CA VAL A 25 6.83 21.29 -15.64
C VAL A 25 5.70 22.27 -15.97
N GLN A 26 4.82 22.55 -15.00
CA GLN A 26 3.62 23.35 -15.21
C GLN A 26 3.82 24.86 -15.02
N SER A 27 4.87 25.28 -14.30
CA SER A 27 5.10 26.68 -13.96
C SER A 27 6.58 27.06 -14.08
N THR A 28 6.83 28.23 -14.67
CA THR A 28 8.15 28.88 -14.71
C THR A 28 8.36 29.84 -13.53
N ASP A 29 7.32 30.08 -12.72
CA ASP A 29 7.39 30.94 -11.54
C ASP A 29 8.13 30.23 -10.40
N LYS A 30 9.28 30.78 -10.00
CA LYS A 30 10.14 30.22 -8.95
C LYS A 30 9.47 30.22 -7.58
N GLY A 31 8.61 31.20 -7.28
CA GLY A 31 7.87 31.28 -6.03
C GLY A 31 6.82 30.18 -5.93
N VAL A 32 6.10 29.89 -7.01
CA VAL A 32 5.12 28.78 -7.06
C VAL A 32 5.82 27.43 -6.85
N VAL A 33 6.92 27.18 -7.55
CA VAL A 33 7.69 25.93 -7.40
C VAL A 33 8.22 25.79 -5.97
N GLN A 34 8.73 26.88 -5.40
CA GLN A 34 9.26 26.89 -4.04
C GLN A 34 8.16 26.63 -3.00
N ALA A 35 6.98 27.23 -3.16
CA ALA A 35 5.84 26.97 -2.28
C ALA A 35 5.41 25.50 -2.31
N VAL A 36 5.32 24.88 -3.50
CA VAL A 36 4.99 23.45 -3.62
C VAL A 36 6.03 22.58 -2.92
N ARG A 37 7.32 22.93 -3.04
CA ARG A 37 8.42 22.22 -2.38
C ARG A 37 8.34 22.34 -0.86
N GLU A 38 8.08 23.52 -0.32
CA GLU A 38 7.91 23.73 1.12
C GLU A 38 6.71 22.95 1.66
N MET A 39 5.57 23.00 0.96
CA MET A 39 4.37 22.24 1.31
C MET A 39 4.61 20.72 1.29
N ALA A 40 5.37 20.22 0.30
CA ALA A 40 5.72 18.81 0.21
C ALA A 40 6.53 18.34 1.43
N LEU A 41 7.52 19.14 1.85
CA LEU A 41 8.35 18.83 3.02
C LEU A 41 7.55 18.93 4.32
N GLU A 42 6.68 19.93 4.44
CA GLU A 42 5.81 20.08 5.61
C GLU A 42 4.87 18.87 5.75
N LYS A 43 4.26 18.41 4.65
CA LYS A 43 3.42 17.20 4.64
C LYS A 43 4.18 15.96 5.08
N ILE A 44 5.41 15.79 4.63
CA ILE A 44 6.27 14.68 5.04
C ILE A 44 6.60 14.78 6.53
N ALA A 45 7.01 15.96 7.00
CA ALA A 45 7.35 16.18 8.41
C ALA A 45 6.15 15.93 9.34
N ASN A 46 4.95 16.32 8.92
CA ASN A 46 3.72 16.08 9.68
C ASN A 46 3.33 14.59 9.70
N LYS A 47 3.48 13.88 8.57
CA LYS A 47 3.13 12.46 8.50
C LYS A 47 4.16 11.57 9.20
N LEU A 48 5.44 11.95 9.15
CA LEU A 48 6.55 11.24 9.77
C LEU A 48 7.13 12.06 10.93
N SER A 49 6.29 12.39 11.91
CA SER A 49 6.64 13.26 13.05
C SER A 49 7.68 12.67 14.00
N ASP A 50 7.75 11.33 14.04
CA ASP A 50 8.53 10.59 15.03
C ASP A 50 9.98 10.32 14.58
N LEU A 51 10.40 10.91 13.46
CA LEU A 51 11.75 10.76 12.94
C LEU A 51 12.79 11.50 13.80
N ASN A 52 13.94 10.85 13.98
CA ASN A 52 15.12 11.47 14.57
C ASN A 52 15.81 12.42 13.57
N ASP A 53 16.81 13.17 14.05
CA ASP A 53 17.46 14.20 13.23
C ASP A 53 18.22 13.63 12.03
N GLU A 54 18.87 12.46 12.18
CA GLU A 54 19.55 11.80 11.06
C GLU A 54 18.56 11.33 9.98
N GLN A 55 17.42 10.78 10.39
CA GLN A 55 16.35 10.34 9.50
C GLN A 55 15.70 11.53 8.78
N LYS A 56 15.48 12.65 9.48
CA LYS A 56 15.01 13.90 8.88
C LYS A 56 16.00 14.42 7.85
N GLN A 57 17.30 14.34 8.12
CA GLN A 57 18.34 14.79 7.20
C GLN A 57 18.30 14.06 5.86
N LEU A 58 17.98 12.76 5.84
CA LEU A 58 17.79 12.00 4.59
C LEU A 58 16.66 12.55 3.71
N LEU A 59 15.63 13.14 4.32
CA LEU A 59 14.47 13.68 3.60
C LEU A 59 14.70 15.13 3.15
N ILE A 60 15.67 15.84 3.71
CA ILE A 60 16.01 17.22 3.31
C ILE A 60 16.51 17.27 1.87
N ASP A 61 17.17 16.21 1.39
CA ASP A 61 17.63 16.08 0.00
C ASP A 61 16.49 16.18 -1.02
N MET A 62 15.23 16.00 -0.60
CA MET A 62 14.05 16.27 -1.44
C MET A 62 14.01 17.73 -1.94
N LYS A 63 14.64 18.68 -1.23
CA LYS A 63 14.78 20.07 -1.69
C LYS A 63 15.57 20.20 -2.99
N LEU A 64 16.47 19.26 -3.25
CA LEU A 64 17.37 19.25 -4.40
C LEU A 64 16.75 18.60 -5.65
N ILE A 65 15.50 18.12 -5.55
CA ILE A 65 14.82 17.50 -6.69
C ILE A 65 14.44 18.59 -7.70
N GLU A 66 14.99 18.44 -8.90
CA GLU A 66 14.80 19.36 -10.02
C GLU A 66 14.04 18.72 -11.20
N ASP A 67 14.09 17.41 -11.35
CA ASP A 67 13.46 16.68 -12.46
C ASP A 67 13.17 15.22 -12.07
N LYS A 68 12.73 14.42 -13.05
CA LYS A 68 12.40 13.02 -12.85
C LYS A 68 13.63 12.18 -12.46
N GLU A 69 14.78 12.44 -13.07
CA GLU A 69 16.03 11.69 -12.78
C GLU A 69 16.51 11.99 -11.36
N GLY A 70 16.43 13.25 -10.93
CA GLY A 70 16.72 13.66 -9.57
C GLY A 70 15.78 13.01 -8.55
N LEU A 71 14.49 12.87 -8.88
CA LEU A 71 13.52 12.16 -8.05
C LEU A 71 13.87 10.66 -7.94
N GLU A 72 14.16 10.00 -9.07
CA GLU A 72 14.54 8.59 -9.08
C GLU A 72 15.83 8.34 -8.28
N SER A 73 16.83 9.21 -8.43
CA SER A 73 18.06 9.16 -7.64
C SER A 73 17.80 9.31 -6.13
N PHE A 74 16.95 10.26 -5.75
CA PHE A 74 16.54 10.46 -4.36
C PHE A 74 15.83 9.22 -3.79
N LEU A 75 14.87 8.66 -4.54
CA LEU A 75 14.13 7.47 -4.12
C LEU A 75 15.05 6.24 -4.02
N GLY A 76 15.99 6.08 -4.96
CA GLY A 76 16.99 5.02 -4.91
C GLY A 76 17.88 5.09 -3.67
N LYS A 77 18.23 6.29 -3.20
CA LYS A 77 18.95 6.47 -1.91
C LYS A 77 18.08 6.17 -0.69
N LEU A 78 16.78 6.38 -0.80
CA LEU A 78 15.84 6.16 0.30
C LEU A 78 15.42 4.70 0.44
N LYS A 79 15.36 3.97 -0.67
CA LYS A 79 14.92 2.58 -0.78
C LYS A 79 15.58 1.62 0.23
N PRO A 80 16.90 1.67 0.51
CA PRO A 80 17.52 0.81 1.52
C PRO A 80 16.99 1.00 2.95
N TYR A 81 16.36 2.15 3.24
CA TYR A 81 15.77 2.45 4.55
C TYR A 81 14.30 2.05 4.66
N VAL A 82 13.74 1.44 3.61
CA VAL A 82 12.36 0.93 3.61
C VAL A 82 12.32 -0.46 4.21
N ILE A 83 11.50 -0.63 5.24
CA ILE A 83 11.26 -1.88 5.93
C ILE A 83 10.52 -2.81 4.96
N PRO A 84 11.12 -3.94 4.54
CA PRO A 84 10.45 -4.86 3.64
C PRO A 84 9.24 -5.51 4.32
N PHE A 85 8.27 -5.92 3.51
CA PHE A 85 7.11 -6.66 3.97
C PHE A 85 7.53 -7.90 4.79
N PRO A 86 6.86 -8.21 5.91
CA PRO A 86 7.27 -9.31 6.78
C PRO A 86 7.35 -10.65 6.05
N ALA A 87 8.37 -11.45 6.37
CA ALA A 87 8.54 -12.77 5.79
C ALA A 87 7.29 -13.65 5.98
N VAL A 88 6.79 -14.23 4.90
CA VAL A 88 5.61 -15.10 4.90
C VAL A 88 6.04 -16.55 4.79
N SER A 89 5.97 -17.25 5.93
CA SER A 89 6.17 -18.71 5.99
C SER A 89 4.85 -19.46 5.84
N GLU A 90 4.90 -20.74 5.46
CA GLU A 90 3.72 -21.60 5.42
C GLU A 90 2.96 -21.58 6.76
N LYS A 91 3.68 -21.64 7.89
CA LYS A 91 3.08 -21.56 9.24
C LYS A 91 2.35 -20.24 9.47
N THR A 92 2.85 -19.13 8.91
CA THR A 92 2.21 -17.82 9.00
C THR A 92 0.88 -17.83 8.23
N VAL A 93 0.88 -18.42 7.03
CA VAL A 93 -0.32 -18.55 6.19
C VAL A 93 -1.36 -19.45 6.84
N GLU A 94 -0.94 -20.60 7.38
CA GLU A 94 -1.84 -21.51 8.11
C GLU A 94 -2.49 -20.82 9.32
N LYS A 95 -1.73 -20.01 10.07
CA LYS A 95 -2.26 -19.22 11.20
C LYS A 95 -3.22 -18.14 10.75
N ALA A 96 -2.96 -17.47 9.62
CA ALA A 96 -3.83 -16.46 9.06
C ALA A 96 -5.13 -17.05 8.49
N PHE A 97 -5.09 -18.30 8.00
CA PHE A 97 -6.20 -18.98 7.35
C PHE A 97 -6.48 -20.38 7.95
N PRO A 98 -6.82 -20.49 9.24
CA PRO A 98 -6.90 -21.79 9.95
C PRO A 98 -7.99 -22.73 9.41
N LYS A 99 -8.92 -22.22 8.62
CA LYS A 99 -10.03 -22.99 8.01
C LYS A 99 -9.71 -23.48 6.59
N VAL A 100 -8.57 -23.11 6.03
CA VAL A 100 -8.17 -23.46 4.66
C VAL A 100 -6.96 -24.38 4.75
N LYS A 101 -7.13 -25.63 4.31
CA LYS A 101 -6.05 -26.62 4.35
C LYS A 101 -5.20 -26.50 3.10
N LYS A 102 -3.87 -26.58 3.26
CA LYS A 102 -2.89 -26.59 2.15
C LYS A 102 -3.03 -25.39 1.21
N LEU A 103 -3.29 -24.20 1.76
CA LEU A 103 -3.32 -22.97 0.99
C LEU A 103 -1.91 -22.70 0.45
N LYS A 104 -1.77 -22.68 -0.88
CA LYS A 104 -0.53 -22.24 -1.51
C LYS A 104 -0.38 -20.73 -1.33
N GLN A 105 0.78 -20.34 -0.81
CA GLN A 105 1.19 -18.94 -0.74
C GLN A 105 1.81 -18.52 -2.07
N PRO A 106 1.80 -17.21 -2.40
CA PRO A 106 2.47 -16.74 -3.60
C PRO A 106 3.99 -16.86 -3.42
N ASP A 107 4.72 -16.94 -4.54
CA ASP A 107 6.17 -16.85 -4.48
C ASP A 107 6.56 -15.41 -4.13
N LEU A 108 7.31 -15.22 -3.04
CA LEU A 108 7.69 -13.88 -2.60
C LEU A 108 8.78 -13.27 -3.50
N GLU A 109 9.46 -14.08 -4.31
CA GLU A 109 10.44 -13.59 -5.29
C GLU A 109 9.78 -12.74 -6.39
N ASP A 110 8.47 -12.91 -6.61
CA ASP A 110 7.70 -12.12 -7.58
C ASP A 110 7.35 -10.70 -7.09
N TYR A 111 7.64 -10.37 -5.81
CA TYR A 111 7.24 -9.12 -5.18
C TYR A 111 8.44 -8.27 -4.80
N ASP A 112 8.35 -6.96 -5.09
CA ASP A 112 9.19 -5.99 -4.40
C ASP A 112 8.65 -5.79 -2.97
N LEU A 113 9.23 -6.54 -2.02
CA LEU A 113 8.79 -6.50 -0.63
C LEU A 113 8.96 -5.10 -0.01
N GLN A 114 9.83 -4.24 -0.54
CA GLN A 114 9.98 -2.87 -0.04
C GLN A 114 8.89 -1.92 -0.55
N GLU A 115 8.14 -2.28 -1.59
CA GLU A 115 6.94 -1.52 -2.04
C GLU A 115 5.63 -2.24 -1.72
N THR A 116 5.71 -3.39 -1.07
CA THR A 116 4.54 -4.17 -0.69
C THR A 116 4.00 -3.70 0.66
N VAL A 117 2.78 -3.15 0.67
CA VAL A 117 2.04 -2.77 1.89
C VAL A 117 1.18 -3.93 2.39
N TYR A 118 0.63 -4.71 1.47
CA TYR A 118 -0.13 -5.94 1.74
C TYR A 118 0.06 -6.93 0.60
N LEU A 119 -0.05 -8.22 0.89
CA LEU A 119 -0.02 -9.24 -0.14
C LEU A 119 -1.43 -9.63 -0.51
N ARG A 120 -1.68 -9.79 -1.81
CA ARG A 120 -2.90 -10.42 -2.31
C ARG A 120 -2.60 -11.35 -3.46
N TRP A 121 -3.22 -12.52 -3.42
CA TRP A 121 -3.12 -13.51 -4.49
C TRP A 121 -4.44 -14.24 -4.69
N GLU A 122 -4.56 -14.91 -5.84
CA GLU A 122 -5.74 -15.68 -6.20
C GLU A 122 -5.39 -17.17 -6.27
N ASP A 123 -6.25 -18.00 -5.68
CA ASP A 123 -6.23 -19.44 -5.90
C ASP A 123 -7.16 -19.78 -7.07
N LEU A 124 -6.56 -20.06 -8.23
CA LEU A 124 -7.28 -20.41 -9.45
C LEU A 124 -8.15 -21.66 -9.30
N GLY A 125 -7.82 -22.57 -8.37
CA GLY A 125 -8.61 -23.78 -8.14
C GLY A 125 -9.95 -23.50 -7.44
N THR A 126 -10.01 -22.43 -6.65
CA THR A 126 -11.23 -22.06 -5.89
C THR A 126 -11.83 -20.72 -6.32
N ASN A 127 -11.18 -20.01 -7.25
CA ASN A 127 -11.50 -18.64 -7.64
C ASN A 127 -11.64 -17.71 -6.42
N ARG A 128 -10.81 -17.95 -5.40
CA ARG A 128 -10.79 -17.18 -4.15
C ARG A 128 -9.57 -16.31 -4.11
N THR A 129 -9.78 -15.07 -3.70
CA THR A 129 -8.71 -14.11 -3.44
C THR A 129 -8.39 -14.12 -1.95
N TYR A 130 -7.11 -14.19 -1.63
CA TYR A 130 -6.56 -14.16 -0.28
C TYR A 130 -5.73 -12.89 -0.11
N MET A 131 -5.78 -12.30 1.09
CA MET A 131 -5.00 -11.12 1.46
C MET A 131 -4.32 -11.34 2.81
N LEU A 132 -3.05 -10.94 2.91
CA LEU A 132 -2.34 -10.82 4.18
C LEU A 132 -2.04 -9.36 4.46
N ILE A 133 -2.60 -8.85 5.57
CA ILE A 133 -2.52 -7.44 5.94
C ILE A 133 -1.76 -7.31 7.27
N PRO A 134 -0.64 -6.56 7.32
CA PRO A 134 0.03 -6.23 8.57
C PRO A 134 -0.83 -5.32 9.43
N LYS A 135 -1.13 -5.74 10.67
CA LYS A 135 -1.85 -4.94 11.66
C LYS A 135 -1.39 -5.31 13.07
N GLN A 136 -0.98 -4.32 13.87
CA GLN A 136 -0.53 -4.49 15.26
C GLN A 136 0.55 -5.59 15.42
N GLY A 137 1.54 -5.60 14.53
CA GLY A 137 2.65 -6.56 14.55
C GLY A 137 2.29 -8.00 14.15
N LYS A 138 1.10 -8.21 13.57
CA LYS A 138 0.64 -9.53 13.09
C LYS A 138 0.19 -9.43 11.63
N LEU A 139 0.22 -10.57 10.93
CA LEU A 139 -0.39 -10.70 9.61
C LEU A 139 -1.81 -11.26 9.76
N VAL A 140 -2.79 -10.46 9.38
CA VAL A 140 -4.22 -10.81 9.42
C VAL A 140 -4.65 -11.29 8.04
N GLY A 141 -5.24 -12.48 7.97
CA GLY A 141 -5.76 -13.07 6.74
C GLY A 141 -7.20 -12.67 6.45
N VAL A 142 -7.48 -12.26 5.21
CA VAL A 142 -8.84 -12.09 4.68
C VAL A 142 -8.98 -12.89 3.41
N SER A 143 -10.11 -13.57 3.23
CA SER A 143 -10.41 -14.29 1.99
C SER A 143 -11.83 -14.01 1.51
N GLY A 144 -11.99 -13.99 0.19
CA GLY A 144 -13.24 -13.64 -0.46
C GLY A 144 -13.20 -13.93 -1.95
N PHE A 145 -14.16 -13.37 -2.66
CA PHE A 145 -14.27 -13.48 -4.11
C PHE A 145 -14.07 -12.11 -4.72
N LEU A 146 -13.15 -12.00 -5.67
CA LEU A 146 -12.99 -10.81 -6.50
C LEU A 146 -13.68 -11.07 -7.84
N GLU A 147 -14.61 -10.21 -8.21
CA GLU A 147 -15.29 -10.36 -9.50
C GLU A 147 -14.33 -10.21 -10.68
N THR A 148 -14.69 -10.84 -11.80
CA THR A 148 -14.00 -10.68 -13.08
C THR A 148 -14.39 -9.39 -13.80
N SER A 149 -15.56 -8.83 -13.46
CA SER A 149 -16.02 -7.52 -13.94
C SER A 149 -15.05 -6.42 -13.51
N VAL A 150 -14.74 -5.52 -14.44
CA VAL A 150 -13.84 -4.39 -14.19
C VAL A 150 -14.54 -3.10 -14.60
N HIS A 151 -14.49 -2.10 -13.72
CA HIS A 151 -15.05 -0.78 -13.97
C HIS A 151 -14.09 0.29 -13.45
N LYS A 152 -14.15 1.50 -13.99
CA LYS A 152 -13.44 2.65 -13.41
C LYS A 152 -14.15 3.10 -12.13
N GLY A 153 -13.40 3.24 -11.04
CA GLY A 153 -13.97 3.65 -9.76
C GLY A 153 -12.90 3.94 -8.72
N ILE A 154 -13.33 4.39 -7.53
CA ILE A 154 -12.43 4.63 -6.40
C ILE A 154 -12.22 3.33 -5.65
N CYS A 155 -10.96 2.92 -5.51
CA CYS A 155 -10.57 1.77 -4.71
C CYS A 155 -10.70 2.10 -3.22
N THR A 156 -11.36 1.22 -2.47
CA THR A 156 -11.56 1.41 -1.02
C THR A 156 -10.25 1.27 -0.23
N ILE A 157 -9.28 0.51 -0.73
CA ILE A 157 -7.99 0.28 -0.08
C ILE A 157 -7.05 1.47 -0.25
N CYS A 158 -6.70 1.83 -1.50
CA CYS A 158 -5.74 2.91 -1.74
C CYS A 158 -6.40 4.30 -1.83
N GLY A 159 -7.72 4.37 -2.01
CA GLY A 159 -8.47 5.62 -2.21
C GLY A 159 -8.24 6.28 -3.57
N GLY A 160 -7.50 5.64 -4.48
CA GLY A 160 -7.21 6.14 -5.83
C GLY A 160 -8.30 5.76 -6.83
N LEU A 161 -8.43 6.57 -7.88
CA LEU A 161 -9.21 6.23 -9.07
C LEU A 161 -8.43 5.19 -9.89
N SER A 162 -9.03 4.02 -10.10
CA SER A 162 -8.39 2.89 -10.80
C SER A 162 -9.44 2.02 -11.49
N GLU A 163 -8.97 0.97 -12.15
CA GLU A 163 -9.79 -0.16 -12.55
C GLU A 163 -10.04 -1.04 -11.32
N VAL A 164 -11.31 -1.15 -10.94
CA VAL A 164 -11.75 -1.82 -9.71
C VAL A 164 -12.73 -2.94 -10.00
N SER A 165 -12.70 -3.95 -9.13
CA SER A 165 -13.64 -5.07 -9.09
C SER A 165 -14.22 -5.20 -7.69
N LEU A 166 -15.44 -5.71 -7.58
CA LEU A 166 -16.08 -5.93 -6.29
C LEU A 166 -15.41 -7.13 -5.59
N PHE A 167 -14.80 -6.89 -4.44
CA PHE A 167 -14.34 -7.94 -3.54
C PHE A 167 -15.39 -8.21 -2.48
N THR A 168 -15.82 -9.47 -2.34
CA THR A 168 -16.87 -9.88 -1.42
C THR A 168 -16.38 -10.94 -0.44
N VAL A 169 -16.60 -10.70 0.85
CA VAL A 169 -16.40 -11.65 1.94
C VAL A 169 -17.75 -12.21 2.37
N GLU A 170 -17.82 -13.53 2.53
CA GLU A 170 -18.99 -14.24 3.04
C GLU A 170 -18.81 -14.57 4.52
N LYS A 171 -19.74 -14.10 5.36
CA LYS A 171 -19.75 -14.40 6.79
C LYS A 171 -20.98 -15.24 7.14
N LYS A 172 -20.77 -16.32 7.90
CA LYS A 172 -21.88 -17.13 8.42
C LYS A 172 -22.73 -16.27 9.37
N GLY A 173 -24.02 -16.24 9.12
CA GLY A 173 -25.00 -15.56 9.97
C GLY A 173 -25.25 -16.32 11.28
N ARG A 174 -25.92 -15.65 12.23
CA ARG A 174 -26.28 -16.23 13.53
C ARG A 174 -27.26 -17.40 13.39
N ILE A 175 -28.10 -17.36 12.37
CA ILE A 175 -29.05 -18.44 12.05
C ILE A 175 -28.34 -19.45 11.14
N ARG A 176 -28.37 -20.72 11.52
CA ARG A 176 -27.76 -21.81 10.73
C ARG A 176 -28.32 -21.81 9.31
N GLY A 177 -27.43 -21.73 8.32
CA GLY A 177 -27.78 -21.68 6.90
C GLY A 177 -27.89 -20.27 6.31
N THR A 178 -27.83 -19.22 7.13
CA THR A 178 -27.79 -17.83 6.63
C THR A 178 -26.35 -17.35 6.45
N TYR A 179 -26.13 -16.50 5.45
CA TYR A 179 -24.85 -15.86 5.16
C TYR A 179 -25.08 -14.37 4.88
N SER A 180 -24.21 -13.53 5.40
CA SER A 180 -24.15 -12.11 5.03
C SER A 180 -22.95 -11.90 4.12
N LYS A 181 -23.14 -11.14 3.04
CA LYS A 181 -22.07 -10.70 2.16
C LYS A 181 -21.72 -9.26 2.52
N LYS A 182 -20.43 -8.98 2.66
CA LYS A 182 -19.89 -7.63 2.72
C LYS A 182 -18.91 -7.48 1.58
N GLY A 183 -18.97 -6.39 0.84
CA GLY A 183 -18.05 -6.17 -0.26
C GLY A 183 -17.71 -4.72 -0.48
N ASN A 184 -16.57 -4.50 -1.11
CA ASN A 184 -16.04 -3.19 -1.45
C ASN A 184 -15.35 -3.27 -2.81
N TYR A 185 -15.40 -2.18 -3.57
CA TYR A 185 -14.60 -2.06 -4.79
C TYR A 185 -13.13 -1.86 -4.42
N ILE A 186 -12.27 -2.71 -4.96
CA ILE A 186 -10.82 -2.64 -4.79
C ILE A 186 -10.13 -2.73 -6.15
N CYS A 187 -8.90 -2.21 -6.27
CA CYS A 187 -8.12 -2.28 -7.50
C CYS A 187 -8.06 -3.72 -8.04
N LYS A 188 -8.24 -3.89 -9.36
CA LYS A 188 -8.08 -5.19 -10.01
C LYS A 188 -6.62 -5.61 -10.04
N ASP A 189 -5.72 -4.67 -10.33
CA ASP A 189 -4.27 -4.86 -10.24
C ASP A 189 -3.78 -4.69 -8.79
N GLU A 190 -3.07 -5.70 -8.30
CA GLU A 190 -2.55 -5.77 -6.93
C GLU A 190 -1.33 -4.88 -6.74
N SER A 191 -0.39 -4.94 -7.68
CA SER A 191 0.84 -4.16 -7.66
C SER A 191 0.53 -2.68 -7.78
N ALA A 192 -0.36 -2.31 -8.71
CA ALA A 192 -0.85 -0.93 -8.82
C ALA A 192 -1.59 -0.48 -7.54
N CYS A 193 -2.28 -1.38 -6.84
CA CYS A 193 -2.89 -1.04 -5.56
C CYS A 193 -1.84 -0.71 -4.51
N ASN A 194 -0.82 -1.56 -4.36
CA ASN A 194 0.27 -1.38 -3.39
C ASN A 194 0.98 -0.03 -3.59
N HIS A 195 1.43 0.28 -4.82
CA HIS A 195 2.09 1.56 -5.14
C HIS A 195 1.22 2.80 -4.90
N ASN A 196 -0.11 2.64 -4.87
CA ASN A 196 -1.04 3.74 -4.62
C ASN A 196 -1.40 3.91 -3.13
N ILE A 197 -1.06 2.96 -2.25
CA ILE A 197 -1.29 3.09 -0.82
C ILE A 197 -0.22 4.00 -0.23
N LYS A 198 -0.66 5.13 0.31
CA LYS A 198 0.18 6.16 0.93
C LYS A 198 -0.15 6.39 2.40
N ASP A 199 -1.07 5.58 2.89
CA ASP A 199 -1.63 5.62 4.23
C ASP A 199 -2.24 4.25 4.54
N ILE A 200 -1.57 3.49 5.40
CA ILE A 200 -2.02 2.15 5.80
C ILE A 200 -3.36 2.17 6.55
N ASP A 201 -3.79 3.31 7.11
CA ASP A 201 -5.02 3.40 7.91
C ASP A 201 -6.27 3.07 7.07
N LYS A 202 -6.28 3.44 5.78
CA LYS A 202 -7.38 3.08 4.87
C LYS A 202 -7.48 1.57 4.65
N LEU A 203 -6.34 0.88 4.54
CA LEU A 203 -6.29 -0.57 4.44
C LEU A 203 -6.79 -1.22 5.75
N HIS A 204 -6.43 -0.66 6.91
CA HIS A 204 -6.91 -1.14 8.21
C HIS A 204 -8.40 -0.90 8.39
N ALA A 205 -8.93 0.24 7.95
CA ALA A 205 -10.36 0.53 7.96
C ALA A 205 -11.14 -0.41 7.02
N PHE A 206 -10.59 -0.69 5.83
CA PHE A 206 -11.13 -1.71 4.93
C PHE A 206 -11.23 -3.07 5.62
N LEU A 207 -10.17 -3.49 6.30
CA LEU A 207 -10.13 -4.75 7.05
C LEU A 207 -11.21 -4.79 8.15
N ASP A 208 -11.33 -3.72 8.95
CA ASP A 208 -12.30 -3.66 10.05
C ASP A 208 -13.75 -3.66 9.56
N ASN A 209 -14.01 -3.01 8.42
CA ASN A 209 -15.34 -3.01 7.81
C ASN A 209 -15.79 -4.39 7.32
N LEU A 210 -14.86 -5.25 6.92
CA LEU A 210 -15.15 -6.61 6.46
C LEU A 210 -15.36 -7.63 7.59
N GLN A 211 -14.83 -7.35 8.79
CA GLN A 211 -14.90 -8.26 9.93
C GLN A 211 -16.26 -8.26 10.64
#